data_AF-A0A7Y1VFB7-F1
#
_entry.id   AF-A0A7Y1VFB7-F1
#
_cell.length_a   1.000
_cell.length_b   1.000
_cell.length_c   1.000
_cell.angle_alpha   90.00
_cell.angle_beta   90.00
_cell.angle_gamma   90.00
#
_symmetry.space_group_name_H-M   'P 1'
#
loop_
_entity.id
_entity.type
_entity.pdbx_description
1 polymer ?
#
loop_
_entity_poly.entity_id
_entity_poly.type
_entity_poly.pdbx_seq_one_letter_code
_entity_poly.pdbx_strand_id
1 'polypeptide(L)'
;ITEGYTTNQGGYYGNTYRYYLWHDLNTAGHSADFVGSFTTPGNGSYADPNFDQDHQARSGAKTAQLRSESENAISAFQPDVAIIQIGVNDIWGAPSPPGDPNNPYPYDPPAAMADISGIIANLRAANPDVIVLLGELLPCFQGVVCTGNQDFPSRIDEMNQALIGLVMAETTPESPVELVPLNSQIYPGDLSDGLHPNDVGDQKVATTFFDALQALL
;
A
#
# COMPACT_ATOMS: atom_id res chain seq x y z
N ILE A 1 -1.39 -1.24 -0.59
CA ILE A 1 -0.95 -0.72 -1.91
C ILE A 1 -2.19 -0.43 -2.74
N THR A 2 -2.13 0.49 -3.72
CA THR A 2 -3.21 0.69 -4.72
C THR A 2 -3.48 -0.62 -5.47
N GLU A 3 -4.50 -0.70 -6.33
CA GLU A 3 -4.76 -1.95 -7.11
C GLU A 3 -3.59 -2.45 -7.97
N GLY A 4 -2.45 -1.75 -7.97
CA GLY A 4 -1.29 -2.00 -8.79
C GLY A 4 -1.52 -1.46 -10.20
N TYR A 5 -0.47 -0.89 -10.78
CA TYR A 5 -0.49 -0.41 -12.15
C TYR A 5 0.41 -1.32 -12.98
N THR A 6 -0.19 -2.07 -13.88
CA THR A 6 0.55 -2.98 -14.73
C THR A 6 0.91 -2.25 -16.02
N THR A 7 2.18 -2.26 -16.40
CA THR A 7 2.57 -1.70 -17.70
C THR A 7 2.29 -2.71 -18.80
N ASN A 8 1.78 -2.24 -19.94
CA ASN A 8 1.51 -3.10 -21.10
C ASN A 8 2.85 -3.55 -21.70
N GLN A 9 3.16 -4.84 -21.58
CA GLN A 9 4.25 -5.49 -22.30
C GLN A 9 3.68 -6.39 -23.40
N GLY A 10 3.21 -5.79 -24.49
CA GLY A 10 2.82 -6.54 -25.69
C GLY A 10 1.46 -7.25 -25.62
N GLY A 11 0.49 -6.67 -24.90
CA GLY A 11 -0.88 -7.19 -24.80
C GLY A 11 -1.18 -7.99 -23.52
N TYR A 12 -0.14 -8.31 -22.74
CA TYR A 12 -0.26 -8.78 -21.37
C TYR A 12 0.17 -7.67 -20.41
N TYR A 13 -0.59 -7.54 -19.34
CA TYR A 13 -0.39 -6.58 -18.27
C TYR A 13 0.60 -7.21 -17.27
N GLY A 14 1.67 -6.49 -16.93
CA GLY A 14 2.74 -6.97 -16.04
C GLY A 14 2.26 -7.41 -14.64
N ASN A 15 3.17 -7.95 -13.84
CA ASN A 15 2.85 -8.41 -12.48
C ASN A 15 2.82 -7.24 -11.49
N THR A 16 2.10 -7.41 -10.38
CA THR A 16 2.19 -6.49 -9.22
C THR A 16 3.01 -7.14 -8.11
N TYR A 17 3.42 -6.38 -7.09
CA TYR A 17 4.17 -6.93 -5.95
C TYR A 17 3.51 -8.16 -5.32
N ARG A 18 2.17 -8.28 -5.36
CA ARG A 18 1.43 -9.44 -4.83
C ARG A 18 1.83 -10.75 -5.51
N TYR A 19 2.02 -10.73 -6.83
CA TYR A 19 2.47 -11.90 -7.58
C TYR A 19 3.82 -12.38 -7.05
N TYR A 20 4.79 -11.47 -6.95
CA TYR A 20 6.14 -11.81 -6.46
C TYR A 20 6.12 -12.24 -5.00
N LEU A 21 5.40 -11.50 -4.14
CA LEU A 21 5.28 -11.82 -2.72
C LEU A 21 4.66 -13.20 -2.49
N TRP A 22 3.60 -13.55 -3.24
CA TRP A 22 2.99 -14.87 -3.16
C TRP A 22 3.98 -15.98 -3.53
N HIS A 23 4.78 -15.79 -4.58
CA HIS A 23 5.82 -16.75 -4.96
C HIS A 23 6.97 -16.83 -3.95
N ASP A 24 7.39 -15.70 -3.38
CA ASP A 24 8.44 -15.65 -2.36
C ASP A 24 7.98 -16.40 -1.10
N LEU A 25 6.74 -16.19 -0.65
CA LEU A 25 6.14 -16.90 0.48
C LEU A 25 6.06 -18.41 0.24
N ASN A 26 5.57 -18.84 -0.93
CA ASN A 26 5.50 -20.27 -1.26
C ASN A 26 6.89 -20.91 -1.36
N THR A 27 7.86 -20.19 -1.94
CA THR A 27 9.24 -20.66 -2.07
C THR A 27 9.90 -20.82 -0.69
N ALA A 28 9.57 -19.94 0.25
CA ALA A 28 9.99 -20.02 1.65
C ALA A 28 9.27 -21.11 2.46
N GLY A 29 8.27 -21.78 1.88
CA GLY A 29 7.52 -22.87 2.51
C GLY A 29 6.29 -22.42 3.30
N HIS A 30 5.88 -21.16 3.17
CA HIS A 30 4.64 -20.66 3.77
C HIS A 30 3.43 -21.02 2.90
N SER A 31 2.31 -21.36 3.54
CA SER A 31 1.02 -21.56 2.87
C SER A 31 0.19 -20.28 3.00
N ALA A 32 0.43 -19.31 2.13
CA ALA A 32 -0.29 -18.04 2.15
C ALA A 32 -1.62 -18.12 1.38
N ASP A 33 -2.69 -17.68 2.03
CA ASP A 33 -4.01 -17.40 1.44
C ASP A 33 -4.17 -15.88 1.42
N PHE A 34 -4.14 -15.30 0.22
CA PHE A 34 -4.45 -13.88 0.09
C PHE A 34 -5.96 -13.72 0.14
N VAL A 35 -6.43 -12.66 0.79
CA VAL A 35 -7.87 -12.49 1.01
C VAL A 35 -8.31 -11.07 0.68
N GLY A 36 -9.51 -10.94 0.11
CA GLY A 36 -10.11 -9.66 -0.20
C GLY A 36 -11.20 -9.72 -1.26
N SER A 37 -11.83 -8.57 -1.50
CA SER A 37 -13.01 -8.49 -2.38
C SER A 37 -12.68 -8.46 -3.88
N PHE A 38 -11.41 -8.30 -4.24
CA PHE A 38 -10.97 -8.04 -5.62
C PHE A 38 -9.89 -9.02 -6.03
N THR A 39 -9.85 -9.36 -7.32
CA THR A 39 -8.90 -10.35 -7.89
C THR A 39 -8.06 -9.80 -9.04
N THR A 40 -8.34 -8.58 -9.50
CA THR A 40 -7.72 -8.01 -10.72
C THR A 40 -6.83 -6.83 -10.40
N PRO A 41 -5.71 -6.64 -11.13
CA PRO A 41 -4.93 -5.42 -11.00
C PRO A 41 -5.75 -4.20 -11.46
N GLY A 42 -5.25 -2.99 -11.17
CA GLY A 42 -5.95 -1.73 -11.49
C GLY A 42 -6.18 -1.50 -12.98
N ASN A 43 -5.52 -2.29 -13.83
CA ASN A 43 -5.72 -2.36 -15.27
C ASN A 43 -5.42 -3.76 -15.79
N GLY A 44 -6.32 -4.29 -16.62
CA GLY A 44 -6.08 -5.54 -17.35
C GLY A 44 -6.26 -6.81 -16.51
N SER A 45 -5.38 -7.80 -16.73
CA SER A 45 -5.43 -9.11 -16.07
C SER A 45 -4.03 -9.67 -15.96
N TYR A 46 -3.76 -10.43 -14.89
CA TYR A 46 -2.48 -11.10 -14.71
C TYR A 46 -2.22 -12.12 -15.82
N ALA A 47 -0.95 -12.23 -16.25
CA ALA A 47 -0.54 -13.23 -17.22
C ALA A 47 -0.55 -14.65 -16.62
N ASP A 48 -0.17 -14.78 -15.34
CA ASP A 48 -0.28 -16.04 -14.60
C ASP A 48 -1.58 -16.07 -13.78
N PRO A 49 -2.53 -16.96 -14.10
CA PRO A 49 -3.76 -17.11 -13.34
C PRO A 49 -3.61 -18.00 -12.08
N ASN A 50 -2.44 -18.58 -11.81
CA ASN A 50 -2.30 -19.65 -10.80
C ASN A 50 -1.80 -19.18 -9.42
N PHE A 51 -1.34 -17.94 -9.29
CA PHE A 51 -1.08 -17.37 -7.96
C PHE A 51 -2.38 -16.86 -7.35
N ASP A 52 -2.41 -16.73 -6.02
CA ASP A 52 -3.56 -16.17 -5.33
C ASP A 52 -3.66 -14.66 -5.57
N GLN A 53 -4.75 -14.25 -6.22
CA GLN A 53 -4.94 -12.90 -6.73
C GLN A 53 -5.77 -12.02 -5.80
N ASP A 54 -6.31 -12.57 -4.71
CA ASP A 54 -7.26 -11.88 -3.85
C ASP A 54 -6.59 -10.68 -3.14
N HIS A 55 -7.33 -9.58 -3.04
CA HIS A 55 -6.87 -8.37 -2.36
C HIS A 55 -7.99 -7.40 -1.99
N GLN A 56 -7.67 -6.46 -1.09
CA GLN A 56 -8.53 -5.34 -0.70
C GLN A 56 -8.02 -3.97 -1.20
N ALA A 57 -7.05 -3.95 -2.11
CA ALA A 57 -6.54 -2.74 -2.72
C ALA A 57 -7.55 -2.05 -3.64
N ARG A 58 -7.53 -0.70 -3.67
CA ARG A 58 -8.34 0.14 -4.59
C ARG A 58 -7.54 1.25 -5.26
N SER A 59 -7.66 1.39 -6.58
CA SER A 59 -7.03 2.49 -7.32
C SER A 59 -7.66 3.84 -6.96
N GLY A 60 -6.82 4.86 -6.74
CA GLY A 60 -7.25 6.21 -6.40
C GLY A 60 -7.89 6.39 -5.02
N ALA A 61 -8.04 5.32 -4.22
CA ALA A 61 -8.65 5.40 -2.90
C ALA A 61 -7.78 6.17 -1.91
N LYS A 62 -8.42 7.04 -1.13
CA LYS A 62 -7.85 7.70 0.06
C LYS A 62 -8.05 6.86 1.31
N THR A 63 -7.30 7.17 2.36
CA THR A 63 -7.39 6.50 3.68
C THR A 63 -8.82 6.45 4.23
N ALA A 64 -9.54 7.58 4.23
CA ALA A 64 -10.94 7.65 4.69
C ALA A 64 -11.89 6.66 3.99
N GLN A 65 -11.69 6.42 2.69
CA GLN A 65 -12.52 5.49 1.94
C GLN A 65 -12.22 4.03 2.33
N LEU A 66 -10.96 3.67 2.51
CA LEU A 66 -10.63 2.32 2.98
C LEU A 66 -10.99 2.13 4.46
N ARG A 67 -10.91 3.18 5.28
CA ARG A 67 -11.36 3.13 6.67
C ARG A 67 -12.85 2.81 6.77
N SER A 68 -13.70 3.43 5.94
CA SER A 68 -15.15 3.16 5.96
C SER A 68 -15.52 1.77 5.43
N GLU A 69 -14.71 1.20 4.55
CA GLU A 69 -14.92 -0.14 3.98
C GLU A 69 -14.32 -1.27 4.84
N SER A 70 -13.32 -0.94 5.66
CA SER A 70 -12.50 -1.94 6.36
C SER A 70 -13.29 -2.88 7.27
N GLU A 71 -14.30 -2.41 8.00
CA GLU A 71 -15.05 -3.27 8.94
C GLU A 71 -15.75 -4.45 8.22
N ASN A 72 -16.38 -4.19 7.08
CA ASN A 72 -17.04 -5.23 6.29
C ASN A 72 -16.02 -6.20 5.68
N ALA A 73 -14.93 -5.68 5.11
CA ALA A 73 -13.88 -6.51 4.53
C ALA A 73 -13.21 -7.39 5.59
N ILE A 74 -12.82 -6.81 6.73
CA ILE A 74 -12.18 -7.53 7.84
C ILE A 74 -13.12 -8.59 8.41
N SER A 75 -14.41 -8.30 8.57
CA SER A 75 -15.37 -9.30 9.03
C SER A 75 -15.54 -10.45 8.05
N ALA A 76 -15.44 -10.20 6.74
CA ALA A 76 -15.61 -11.21 5.71
C ALA A 76 -14.37 -12.12 5.56
N PHE A 77 -13.18 -11.55 5.72
CA PHE A 77 -11.92 -12.21 5.37
C PHE A 77 -11.01 -12.55 6.55
N GLN A 78 -11.16 -11.88 7.70
CA GLN A 78 -10.48 -12.17 8.98
C GLN A 78 -8.97 -12.44 8.83
N PRO A 79 -8.18 -11.49 8.30
CA PRO A 79 -6.77 -11.72 8.01
C PRO A 79 -5.92 -11.90 9.29
N ASP A 80 -4.93 -12.79 9.21
CA ASP A 80 -3.86 -12.92 10.22
C ASP A 80 -2.77 -11.86 10.04
N VAL A 81 -2.54 -11.43 8.79
CA VAL A 81 -1.55 -10.44 8.40
C VAL A 81 -2.20 -9.39 7.51
N ALA A 82 -2.01 -8.11 7.82
CA ALA A 82 -2.47 -6.99 7.00
C ALA A 82 -1.27 -6.23 6.41
N ILE A 83 -1.12 -6.26 5.09
CA ILE A 83 -0.09 -5.50 4.35
C ILE A 83 -0.73 -4.23 3.78
N ILE A 84 -0.36 -3.08 4.34
CA ILE A 84 -1.00 -1.79 4.07
C ILE A 84 0.04 -0.82 3.51
N GLN A 85 -0.28 -0.19 2.38
CA GLN A 85 0.42 1.01 1.90
C GLN A 85 -0.64 1.90 1.29
N ILE A 86 -0.90 3.03 1.92
CA ILE A 86 -1.99 3.97 1.59
C ILE A 86 -1.58 5.37 2.05
N GLY A 87 -2.21 6.41 1.51
CA GLY A 87 -1.91 7.80 1.86
C GLY A 87 -1.45 8.64 0.69
N VAL A 88 -0.92 8.03 -0.37
CA VAL A 88 -0.41 8.76 -1.55
C VAL A 88 -1.50 9.65 -2.20
N ASN A 89 -2.74 9.15 -2.26
CA ASN A 89 -3.87 9.91 -2.83
C ASN A 89 -4.34 11.02 -1.90
N ASP A 90 -4.15 10.87 -0.58
CA ASP A 90 -4.47 11.87 0.43
C ASP A 90 -3.55 13.10 0.30
N ILE A 91 -2.33 12.91 -0.21
CA ILE A 91 -1.33 13.98 -0.35
C ILE A 91 -1.01 14.38 -1.80
N TRP A 92 -1.61 13.73 -2.80
CA TRP A 92 -1.33 14.02 -4.22
C TRP A 92 -1.80 15.42 -4.66
N GLY A 93 -3.04 15.80 -4.30
CA GLY A 93 -3.65 17.08 -4.67
C GLY A 93 -2.91 18.30 -4.12
N ALA A 94 -3.02 19.47 -4.76
CA ALA A 94 -2.37 20.69 -4.28
C ALA A 94 -2.87 21.08 -2.86
N PRO A 95 -2.01 21.63 -1.98
CA PRO A 95 -2.45 22.19 -0.71
C PRO A 95 -3.54 23.24 -0.98
N SER A 96 -4.71 23.04 -0.42
CA SER A 96 -5.78 24.06 -0.41
C SER A 96 -6.01 24.52 1.01
N PRO A 97 -6.55 25.73 1.23
CA PRO A 97 -6.97 26.16 2.55
C PRO A 97 -7.86 25.07 3.20
N PRO A 98 -7.68 24.78 4.49
CA PRO A 98 -8.56 23.86 5.20
C PRO A 98 -10.03 24.25 5.00
N GLY A 99 -10.84 23.32 4.50
CA GLY A 99 -12.26 23.55 4.26
C GLY A 99 -12.64 24.17 2.92
N ASP A 100 -11.75 24.21 1.91
CA ASP A 100 -12.14 24.60 0.54
C ASP A 100 -13.10 23.55 -0.07
N PRO A 101 -14.39 23.88 -0.28
CA PRO A 101 -15.37 22.94 -0.82
C PRO A 101 -15.14 22.64 -2.31
N ASN A 102 -14.25 23.38 -2.99
CA ASN A 102 -13.95 23.21 -4.41
C ASN A 102 -12.61 22.51 -4.65
N ASN A 103 -11.87 22.10 -3.62
CA ASN A 103 -10.69 21.28 -3.82
C ASN A 103 -11.11 19.81 -4.01
N PRO A 104 -11.01 19.24 -5.23
CA PRO A 104 -11.32 17.82 -5.44
C PRO A 104 -10.34 16.88 -4.71
N TYR A 105 -9.19 17.39 -4.23
CA TYR A 105 -8.12 16.61 -3.62
C TYR A 105 -7.49 17.33 -2.40
N PRO A 106 -8.21 17.44 -1.26
CA PRO A 106 -7.66 18.02 -0.04
C PRO A 106 -6.42 17.24 0.42
N TYR A 107 -5.35 17.99 0.70
CA TYR A 107 -4.16 17.54 1.42
C TYR A 107 -4.48 17.55 2.92
N ASP A 108 -4.51 16.38 3.56
CA ASP A 108 -4.78 16.26 4.99
C ASP A 108 -4.06 15.04 5.61
N PRO A 109 -2.72 15.13 5.83
CA PRO A 109 -1.96 14.07 6.47
C PRO A 109 -2.46 13.70 7.89
N PRO A 110 -2.87 14.65 8.76
CA PRO A 110 -3.43 14.30 10.06
C PRO A 110 -4.68 13.43 9.98
N ALA A 111 -5.62 13.74 9.08
CA ALA A 111 -6.79 12.87 8.85
C ALA A 111 -6.36 11.49 8.35
N ALA A 112 -5.39 11.44 7.42
CA ALA A 112 -4.88 10.17 6.91
C ALA A 112 -4.26 9.28 7.99
N MET A 113 -3.50 9.85 8.93
CA MET A 113 -2.97 9.10 10.07
C MET A 113 -4.07 8.57 10.99
N ALA A 114 -5.11 9.38 11.25
CA ALA A 114 -6.26 8.97 12.04
C ALA A 114 -7.05 7.83 11.38
N ASP A 115 -7.21 7.88 10.05
CA ASP A 115 -7.88 6.83 9.29
C ASP A 115 -7.06 5.53 9.27
N ILE A 116 -5.73 5.59 9.13
CA ILE A 116 -4.85 4.40 9.21
C ILE A 116 -4.91 3.79 10.60
N SER A 117 -4.81 4.60 11.67
CA SER A 117 -5.01 4.14 13.06
C SER A 117 -6.37 3.46 13.23
N GLY A 118 -7.42 4.04 12.65
CA GLY A 118 -8.76 3.44 12.65
C GLY A 118 -8.85 2.09 11.94
N ILE A 119 -8.11 1.88 10.84
CA ILE A 119 -8.04 0.59 10.15
C ILE A 119 -7.32 -0.45 11.04
N ILE A 120 -6.22 -0.07 11.69
CA ILE A 120 -5.50 -0.94 12.64
C ILE A 120 -6.41 -1.32 13.81
N ALA A 121 -7.17 -0.38 14.35
CA ALA A 121 -8.13 -0.64 15.41
C ALA A 121 -9.21 -1.65 14.99
N ASN A 122 -9.72 -1.55 13.75
CA ASN A 122 -10.70 -2.51 13.23
C ASN A 122 -10.10 -3.91 13.04
N LEU A 123 -8.87 -4.00 12.54
CA LEU A 123 -8.15 -5.27 12.39
C LEU A 123 -8.04 -5.95 13.75
N ARG A 124 -7.58 -5.21 14.77
CA ARG A 124 -7.45 -5.70 16.15
C ARG A 124 -8.77 -6.08 16.81
N ALA A 125 -9.85 -5.37 16.47
CA ALA A 125 -11.18 -5.70 16.98
C ALA A 125 -11.67 -7.06 16.48
N ALA A 126 -11.26 -7.48 15.28
CA ALA A 126 -11.59 -8.79 14.71
C ALA A 126 -10.57 -9.87 15.09
N ASN A 127 -9.28 -9.54 15.07
CA ASN A 127 -8.17 -10.41 15.42
C ASN A 127 -7.17 -9.64 16.30
N PRO A 128 -7.20 -9.85 17.64
CA PRO A 128 -6.30 -9.16 18.58
C PRO A 128 -4.81 -9.45 18.36
N ASP A 129 -4.47 -10.50 17.62
CA ASP A 129 -3.10 -10.96 17.37
C ASP A 129 -2.62 -10.61 15.94
N VAL A 130 -3.38 -9.80 15.20
CA VAL A 130 -3.07 -9.45 13.81
C VAL A 130 -1.70 -8.77 13.67
N ILE A 131 -0.91 -9.23 12.70
CA ILE A 131 0.34 -8.58 12.29
C ILE A 131 0.01 -7.52 11.25
N VAL A 132 0.53 -6.30 11.41
CA VAL A 132 0.33 -5.21 10.44
C VAL A 132 1.67 -4.75 9.88
N LEU A 133 1.85 -4.87 8.57
CA LEU A 133 2.97 -4.30 7.84
C LEU A 133 2.51 -3.01 7.16
N LEU A 134 2.99 -1.87 7.63
CA LEU A 134 2.69 -0.56 7.07
C LEU A 134 3.84 -0.12 6.19
N GLY A 135 3.66 -0.12 4.87
CA GLY A 135 4.66 0.33 3.92
C GLY A 135 4.76 1.85 3.85
N GLU A 136 5.99 2.36 3.88
CA GLU A 136 6.27 3.73 3.47
C GLU A 136 5.71 4.03 2.07
N LEU A 137 5.31 5.27 1.83
CA LEU A 137 5.00 5.75 0.49
C LEU A 137 6.27 5.72 -0.37
N LEU A 138 6.11 5.19 -1.58
CA LEU A 138 7.16 5.17 -2.59
C LEU A 138 7.57 6.59 -2.99
N PRO A 139 8.83 6.81 -3.39
CA PRO A 139 9.30 8.11 -3.84
C PRO A 139 8.62 8.51 -5.15
N CYS A 140 8.56 9.81 -5.37
CA CYS A 140 8.09 10.40 -6.62
C CYS A 140 9.29 11.00 -7.36
N PHE A 141 9.59 10.43 -8.53
CA PHE A 141 10.66 10.90 -9.42
C PHE A 141 10.10 11.57 -10.67
N GLN A 142 10.95 12.23 -11.46
CA GLN A 142 10.52 12.91 -12.68
C GLN A 142 9.80 11.93 -13.64
N GLY A 143 8.52 12.18 -13.91
CA GLY A 143 7.65 11.35 -14.73
C GLY A 143 6.27 11.99 -14.93
N VAL A 144 5.36 11.36 -15.67
CA VAL A 144 4.06 11.95 -16.05
C VAL A 144 3.23 12.37 -14.83
N VAL A 145 3.22 11.58 -13.76
CA VAL A 145 2.41 11.84 -12.56
C VAL A 145 3.03 12.92 -11.67
N CYS A 146 4.35 12.93 -11.59
CA CYS A 146 5.13 13.80 -10.71
C CYS A 146 5.48 15.16 -11.33
N THR A 147 5.48 15.25 -12.66
CA THR A 147 5.78 16.50 -13.38
C THR A 147 4.71 17.55 -13.07
N GLY A 148 5.13 18.72 -12.58
CA GLY A 148 4.22 19.83 -12.26
C GLY A 148 3.72 19.84 -10.81
N ASN A 149 4.09 18.87 -9.98
CA ASN A 149 3.73 18.79 -8.56
C ASN A 149 5.00 18.85 -7.69
N GLN A 150 5.67 20.01 -7.70
CA GLN A 150 7.03 20.17 -7.16
C GLN A 150 7.14 19.87 -5.66
N ASP A 151 6.07 20.11 -4.90
CA ASP A 151 6.06 19.88 -3.45
C ASP A 151 5.73 18.42 -3.08
N PHE A 152 5.35 17.58 -4.05
CA PHE A 152 4.90 16.22 -3.77
C PHE A 152 5.96 15.31 -3.14
N PRO A 153 7.23 15.31 -3.56
CA PRO A 153 8.28 14.55 -2.87
C PRO A 153 8.42 14.94 -1.39
N SER A 154 8.42 16.24 -1.07
CA SER A 154 8.48 16.70 0.33
C SER A 154 7.29 16.20 1.15
N ARG A 155 6.10 16.16 0.54
CA ARG A 155 4.88 15.68 1.21
C ARG A 155 4.89 14.16 1.42
N ILE A 156 5.52 13.40 0.53
CA ILE A 156 5.80 11.98 0.72
C ILE A 156 6.73 11.79 1.93
N ASP A 157 7.80 12.57 2.02
CA ASP A 157 8.75 12.50 3.14
C ASP A 157 8.07 12.85 4.47
N GLU A 158 7.24 13.89 4.50
CA GLU A 158 6.43 14.28 5.67
C GLU A 158 5.46 13.17 6.09
N MET A 159 4.78 12.54 5.13
CA MET A 159 3.87 11.42 5.40
C MET A 159 4.62 10.21 5.96
N ASN A 160 5.77 9.86 5.36
CA ASN A 160 6.62 8.77 5.84
C ASN A 160 7.15 9.04 7.26
N GLN A 161 7.51 10.29 7.56
CA GLN A 161 7.89 10.69 8.92
C GLN A 161 6.73 10.57 9.91
N ALA A 162 5.50 10.85 9.49
CA ALA A 162 4.31 10.68 10.32
C ALA A 162 3.99 9.19 10.56
N LEU A 163 4.20 8.32 9.57
CA LEU A 163 4.05 6.87 9.70
C LEU A 163 4.99 6.29 10.77
N ILE A 164 6.22 6.79 10.89
CA ILE A 164 7.14 6.39 11.98
C ILE A 164 6.50 6.65 13.35
N GLY A 165 5.95 7.86 13.55
CA GLY A 165 5.28 8.22 14.80
C GLY A 165 4.04 7.36 15.08
N LEU A 166 3.26 7.07 14.05
CA LEU A 166 2.08 6.21 14.15
C LEU A 166 2.46 4.78 14.57
N VAL A 167 3.45 4.17 13.90
CA VAL A 167 3.89 2.81 14.22
C VAL A 167 4.42 2.71 15.66
N MET A 168 5.20 3.70 16.10
CA MET A 168 5.69 3.75 17.50
C MET A 168 4.55 3.84 18.52
N ALA A 169 3.44 4.50 18.18
CA ALA A 169 2.28 4.63 19.06
C ALA A 169 1.37 3.40 19.04
N GLU A 170 1.30 2.69 17.92
CA GLU A 170 0.35 1.61 17.70
C GLU A 170 0.92 0.23 17.98
N THR A 171 2.22 -0.03 17.79
CA THR A 171 2.80 -1.38 17.85
C THR A 171 2.76 -1.97 19.27
N THR A 172 2.38 -3.23 19.40
CA THR A 172 2.40 -4.00 20.67
C THR A 172 3.03 -5.38 20.45
N PRO A 173 3.49 -6.07 21.51
CA PRO A 173 4.00 -7.44 21.38
C PRO A 173 2.96 -8.44 20.84
N GLU A 174 1.68 -8.26 21.18
CA GLU A 174 0.60 -9.17 20.76
C GLU A 174 0.13 -8.91 19.32
N SER A 175 0.11 -7.65 18.89
CA SER A 175 -0.26 -7.25 17.52
C SER A 175 0.80 -6.29 16.99
N PRO A 176 1.91 -6.82 16.43
CA PRO A 176 3.01 -6.00 15.97
C PRO A 176 2.55 -5.17 14.76
N VAL A 177 2.86 -3.87 14.82
CA VAL A 177 2.82 -2.97 13.67
C VAL A 177 4.26 -2.66 13.30
N GLU A 178 4.65 -2.97 12.07
CA GLU A 178 6.00 -2.72 11.56
C GLU A 178 5.96 -1.77 10.36
N LEU A 179 6.86 -0.77 10.37
CA LEU A 179 7.04 0.13 9.24
C LEU A 179 8.00 -0.52 8.24
N VAL A 180 7.53 -0.75 7.01
CA VAL A 180 8.32 -1.37 5.94
C VAL A 180 8.99 -0.28 5.09
N PRO A 181 10.34 -0.23 4.99
CA PRO A 181 11.10 0.90 4.49
C PRO A 181 11.16 0.98 2.95
N LEU A 182 9.99 0.97 2.29
CA LEU A 182 9.87 0.89 0.83
C LEU A 182 10.49 2.09 0.11
N ASN A 183 10.45 3.29 0.70
CA ASN A 183 10.81 4.52 -0.01
C ASN A 183 12.26 4.47 -0.51
N SER A 184 13.15 4.02 0.37
CA SER A 184 14.59 3.91 0.12
C SER A 184 14.99 2.79 -0.87
N GLN A 185 14.08 1.88 -1.21
CA GLN A 185 14.37 0.73 -2.07
C GLN A 185 14.05 1.00 -3.55
N ILE A 186 13.36 2.09 -3.85
CA ILE A 186 12.87 2.42 -5.19
C ILE A 186 13.70 3.55 -5.81
N TYR A 187 14.10 3.33 -7.07
CA TYR A 187 14.90 4.24 -7.86
C TYR A 187 14.12 4.68 -9.12
N PRO A 188 14.55 5.75 -9.82
CA PRO A 188 13.81 6.26 -10.99
C PRO A 188 13.51 5.21 -12.07
N GLY A 189 14.42 4.25 -12.28
CA GLY A 189 14.24 3.17 -13.27
C GLY A 189 13.24 2.08 -12.86
N ASP A 190 12.76 2.09 -11.62
CA ASP A 190 11.82 1.12 -11.07
C ASP A 190 10.36 1.59 -11.20
N LEU A 191 10.14 2.81 -11.73
CA LEU A 191 8.82 3.42 -11.87
C LEU A 191 8.45 3.61 -13.34
N SER A 192 7.17 3.43 -13.66
CA SER A 192 6.64 3.54 -15.02
C SER A 192 6.29 4.97 -15.44
N ASP A 193 5.80 5.78 -14.51
CA ASP A 193 5.31 7.14 -14.74
C ASP A 193 5.85 8.16 -13.73
N GLY A 194 6.90 7.77 -13.00
CA GLY A 194 7.51 8.55 -11.92
C GLY A 194 6.92 8.29 -10.54
N LEU A 195 5.83 7.51 -10.42
CA LEU A 195 5.22 7.16 -9.13
C LEU A 195 4.88 5.67 -9.01
N HIS A 196 4.28 5.08 -10.05
CA HIS A 196 3.82 3.69 -9.99
C HIS A 196 4.95 2.72 -10.36
N PRO A 197 5.18 1.65 -9.57
CA PRO A 197 6.17 0.63 -9.90
C PRO A 197 5.98 0.05 -11.30
N ASN A 198 7.10 -0.28 -11.93
CA ASN A 198 7.13 -1.23 -13.03
C ASN A 198 7.47 -2.63 -12.48
N ASP A 199 7.61 -3.62 -13.35
CA ASP A 199 7.88 -5.01 -12.97
C ASP A 199 9.09 -5.18 -12.01
N VAL A 200 10.16 -4.42 -12.24
CA VAL A 200 11.35 -4.44 -11.36
C VAL A 200 11.06 -3.75 -10.03
N GLY A 201 10.33 -2.64 -10.04
CA GLY A 201 9.88 -1.97 -8.81
C GLY A 201 8.96 -2.85 -7.98
N ASP A 202 8.00 -3.54 -8.61
CA ASP A 202 7.09 -4.47 -7.95
C ASP A 202 7.83 -5.65 -7.31
N GLN A 203 8.88 -6.17 -7.94
CA GLN A 203 9.77 -7.17 -7.33
C GLN A 203 10.45 -6.63 -6.06
N LYS A 204 10.99 -5.40 -6.09
CA LYS A 204 11.65 -4.80 -4.91
C LYS A 204 10.66 -4.54 -3.78
N VAL A 205 9.46 -4.05 -4.10
CA VAL A 205 8.39 -3.87 -3.12
C VAL A 205 8.04 -5.20 -2.48
N ALA A 206 7.88 -6.26 -3.28
CA ALA A 206 7.58 -7.60 -2.79
C ALA A 206 8.66 -8.15 -1.86
N THR A 207 9.93 -8.11 -2.28
CA THR A 207 11.05 -8.57 -1.45
C THR A 207 11.13 -7.80 -0.14
N THR A 208 10.91 -6.48 -0.14
CA THR A 208 10.98 -5.68 1.08
C THR A 208 9.85 -6.03 2.06
N PHE A 209 8.62 -6.27 1.55
CA PHE A 209 7.54 -6.77 2.39
C PHE A 209 7.77 -8.19 2.88
N PHE A 210 8.29 -9.07 2.03
CA PHE A 210 8.62 -10.44 2.37
C PHE A 210 9.64 -10.49 3.51
N ASP A 211 10.74 -9.73 3.41
CA ASP A 211 11.79 -9.68 4.43
C ASP A 211 11.24 -9.20 5.78
N ALA A 212 10.39 -8.16 5.77
CA ALA A 212 9.73 -7.65 6.98
C ALA A 212 8.78 -8.70 7.59
N LEU A 213 7.94 -9.34 6.77
CA LEU A 213 7.04 -10.39 7.24
C LEU A 213 7.81 -11.58 7.82
N GLN A 214 8.86 -12.01 7.14
CA GLN A 214 9.66 -13.17 7.54
C GLN A 214 10.37 -12.96 8.88
N ALA A 215 10.62 -11.71 9.29
CA ALA A 215 11.17 -11.39 10.60
C ALA A 215 10.16 -11.57 11.75
N LEU A 216 8.87 -11.66 11.44
CA LEU A 216 7.76 -11.78 12.39
C LEU A 216 7.12 -13.18 12.44
N LEU A 217 7.39 -14.04 11.43
CA LEU A 217 6.93 -15.43 11.35
C LEU A 217 7.92 -16.40 12.00
#